data_AF-M8CQ71-F1
#
_entry.id   AF-M8CQ71-F1
#
_cell.length_a   1.000
_cell.length_b   1.000
_cell.length_c   1.000
_cell.angle_alpha   90.00
_cell.angle_beta   90.00
_cell.angle_gamma   90.00
#
_symmetry.space_group_name_H-M   'P 1'
#
loop_
_entity.id
_entity.type
_entity.pdbx_description
1 polymer ?
#
loop_
_entity_poly.entity_id
_entity_poly.type
_entity_poly.pdbx_seq_one_letter_code
_entity_poly.pdbx_strand_id
1 'polypeptide(L)'
;MSGCRSFVPTLEAPDRFPPGRFSLQRGDDDWFWSLGSRHGLVLILNRPTNQLLVWDPVTCDKHWIAVPPGFECDSDSPIGGAVLRYAVDDHHFLVALVSTTEKQDHTRAIASAYLSETNTWSDIISTPLPPASESRFQLQAEDLPPFECPTMIYCSIPAVLVGDSLYWWLRDSSYNILQFDLDRDCLTVIPAPVDLYDSDIHFSVMRADDGGLGFLFVSKFSVQLWKTKVIL
;
A
#
# COMPACT_ATOMS: atom_id res chain seq x y z
N MET A 1 -26.24 -19.73 -14.03
CA MET A 1 -26.66 -18.34 -14.32
C MET A 1 -25.61 -17.40 -13.73
N SER A 2 -24.60 -17.04 -14.54
CA SER A 2 -23.55 -16.10 -14.18
C SER A 2 -24.09 -14.68 -14.42
N GLY A 3 -24.65 -14.06 -13.39
CA GLY A 3 -25.06 -12.66 -13.44
C GLY A 3 -23.82 -11.78 -13.54
N CYS A 4 -23.53 -11.26 -14.73
CA CYS A 4 -22.51 -10.23 -14.92
C CYS A 4 -23.01 -8.96 -14.21
N ARG A 5 -22.40 -8.60 -13.08
CA ARG A 5 -22.69 -7.36 -12.37
C ARG A 5 -22.11 -6.22 -13.20
N SER A 6 -22.97 -5.47 -13.90
CA SER A 6 -22.56 -4.24 -14.57
C SER A 6 -22.59 -3.08 -13.58
N PHE A 7 -21.52 -2.28 -13.57
CA PHE A 7 -21.49 -1.03 -12.82
C PHE A 7 -22.10 0.07 -13.69
N VAL A 8 -23.13 0.74 -13.17
CA VAL A 8 -23.77 1.89 -13.84
C VAL A 8 -23.25 3.16 -13.17
N PRO A 9 -22.75 4.15 -13.93
CA PRO A 9 -22.36 5.43 -13.37
C PRO A 9 -23.51 6.03 -12.56
N THR A 10 -23.23 6.47 -11.34
CA THR A 10 -24.22 7.09 -10.45
C THR A 10 -24.63 8.50 -10.89
N LEU A 11 -23.83 9.14 -11.74
CA LEU A 11 -24.11 10.50 -12.24
C LEU A 11 -25.06 10.48 -13.45
N GLU A 12 -26.02 11.41 -13.44
CA GLU A 12 -26.89 11.69 -14.58
C GLU A 12 -26.16 12.53 -15.65
N ALA A 13 -26.70 12.59 -16.86
CA ALA A 13 -26.16 13.50 -17.88
C ALA A 13 -26.28 14.96 -17.39
N PRO A 14 -25.29 15.84 -17.64
CA PRO A 14 -24.13 15.66 -18.53
C PRO A 14 -22.88 15.04 -17.88
N ASP A 15 -22.85 14.89 -16.55
CA ASP A 15 -21.67 14.44 -15.79
C ASP A 15 -21.46 12.91 -15.81
N ARG A 16 -22.30 12.19 -16.57
CA ARG A 16 -22.17 10.76 -16.81
C ARG A 16 -20.94 10.46 -17.66
N PHE A 17 -19.93 9.85 -17.04
CA PHE A 17 -18.79 9.29 -17.77
C PHE A 17 -19.18 7.97 -18.47
N PRO A 18 -18.88 7.82 -19.78
CA PRO A 18 -19.18 6.58 -20.49
C PRO A 18 -18.35 5.41 -19.92
N PRO A 19 -18.92 4.18 -19.80
CA PRO A 19 -18.25 3.04 -19.16
C PRO A 19 -16.88 2.69 -19.78
N GLY A 20 -16.71 2.91 -21.08
CA GLY A 20 -15.44 2.67 -21.78
C GLY A 20 -14.28 3.53 -21.27
N ARG A 21 -14.54 4.68 -20.64
CA ARG A 21 -13.49 5.51 -20.02
C ARG A 21 -12.85 4.88 -18.81
N PHE A 22 -13.50 3.90 -18.17
CA PHE A 22 -12.98 3.14 -17.04
C PHE A 22 -12.52 1.73 -17.43
N SER A 23 -12.40 1.43 -18.73
CA SER A 23 -11.92 0.15 -19.20
C SER A 23 -10.44 0.24 -19.54
N LEU A 24 -9.58 -0.34 -18.69
CA LEU A 24 -8.21 -0.61 -19.08
C LEU A 24 -8.23 -1.79 -20.07
N GLN A 25 -7.85 -1.55 -21.33
CA GLN A 25 -7.68 -2.63 -22.28
C GLN A 25 -6.49 -3.48 -21.83
N ARG A 26 -6.75 -4.75 -21.55
CA ARG A 26 -5.79 -5.72 -21.05
C ARG A 26 -5.33 -6.58 -22.23
N GLY A 27 -4.02 -6.69 -22.44
CA GLY A 27 -3.46 -7.72 -23.32
C GLY A 27 -3.54 -9.09 -22.66
N ASP A 28 -3.51 -10.17 -23.44
CA ASP A 28 -3.66 -11.53 -22.93
C ASP A 28 -2.62 -11.89 -21.85
N ASP A 29 -1.42 -11.29 -21.90
CA ASP A 29 -0.31 -11.51 -20.96
C ASP A 29 -0.22 -10.48 -19.82
N ASP A 30 -1.10 -9.47 -19.76
CA ASP A 30 -1.03 -8.44 -18.72
C ASP A 30 -1.57 -8.96 -17.37
N TRP A 31 -0.81 -8.67 -16.30
CA TRP A 31 -1.25 -8.90 -14.92
C TRP A 31 -1.20 -7.59 -14.14
N PHE A 32 -2.37 -6.98 -13.99
CA PHE A 32 -2.55 -5.72 -13.29
C PHE A 32 -2.92 -5.92 -11.82
N TRP A 33 -2.17 -5.26 -10.93
CA TRP A 33 -2.46 -5.18 -9.51
C TRP A 33 -2.75 -3.73 -9.11
N SER A 34 -3.91 -3.45 -8.54
CA SER A 34 -4.23 -2.11 -8.05
C SER A 34 -3.48 -1.83 -6.75
N LEU A 35 -2.68 -0.78 -6.71
CA LEU A 35 -1.98 -0.33 -5.49
C LEU A 35 -2.82 0.66 -4.68
N GLY A 36 -3.81 1.30 -5.31
CA GLY A 36 -4.78 2.17 -4.66
C GLY A 36 -5.27 3.27 -5.57
N SER A 37 -6.16 4.11 -5.05
CA SER A 37 -6.63 5.32 -5.71
C SER A 37 -6.67 6.48 -4.72
N ARG A 38 -6.26 7.67 -5.18
CA ARG A 38 -6.17 8.88 -4.35
C ARG A 38 -6.08 10.13 -5.23
N HIS A 39 -6.69 11.23 -4.77
CA HIS A 39 -6.73 12.51 -5.49
C HIS A 39 -7.23 12.39 -6.95
N GLY A 40 -8.21 11.50 -7.18
CA GLY A 40 -8.75 11.23 -8.52
C GLY A 40 -7.86 10.35 -9.41
N LEU A 41 -6.66 9.98 -8.97
CA LEU A 41 -5.74 9.10 -9.69
C LEU A 41 -5.86 7.66 -9.21
N VAL A 42 -5.63 6.72 -10.12
CA VAL A 42 -5.55 5.28 -9.84
C VAL A 42 -4.12 4.83 -10.14
N LEU A 43 -3.51 4.09 -9.20
CA LEU A 43 -2.18 3.50 -9.36
C LEU A 43 -2.30 1.99 -9.58
N ILE A 44 -1.75 1.52 -10.68
CA ILE A 44 -1.80 0.12 -11.10
C ILE A 44 -0.38 -0.35 -11.40
N LEU A 45 -0.01 -1.52 -10.89
CA LEU A 45 1.23 -2.20 -11.23
C LEU A 45 0.98 -3.25 -12.31
N ASN A 46 1.74 -3.21 -13.40
CA ASN A 46 1.81 -4.28 -14.38
C ASN A 46 3.01 -5.18 -14.05
N ARG A 47 2.76 -6.38 -13.52
CA ARG A 47 3.80 -7.30 -13.03
C ARG A 47 4.78 -7.76 -14.12
N PRO A 48 4.34 -8.22 -15.31
CA PRO A 48 5.24 -8.79 -16.32
C PRO A 48 6.20 -7.76 -16.93
N THR A 49 5.76 -6.51 -17.05
CA THR A 49 6.59 -5.41 -17.58
C THR A 49 7.32 -4.62 -16.50
N ASN A 50 7.04 -4.90 -15.22
CA ASN A 50 7.50 -4.16 -14.05
C ASN A 50 7.35 -2.64 -14.21
N GLN A 51 6.14 -2.22 -14.64
CA GLN A 51 5.79 -0.81 -14.86
C GLN A 51 4.58 -0.43 -14.02
N LEU A 52 4.57 0.83 -13.59
CA LEU A 52 3.46 1.46 -12.91
C LEU A 52 2.67 2.31 -13.91
N LEU A 53 1.36 2.20 -13.84
CA LEU A 53 0.43 3.06 -14.53
C LEU A 53 -0.24 3.97 -13.50
N VAL A 54 0.01 5.28 -13.65
CA VAL A 54 -0.82 6.32 -13.05
C VAL A 54 -1.89 6.69 -14.06
N TRP A 55 -3.14 6.49 -13.69
CA TRP A 55 -4.28 6.70 -14.57
C TRP A 55 -5.24 7.72 -13.96
N ASP A 56 -5.54 8.76 -14.73
CA ASP A 56 -6.66 9.66 -14.47
C ASP A 56 -7.89 9.13 -15.23
N PRO A 57 -8.91 8.62 -14.53
CA PRO A 57 -10.11 8.08 -15.17
C PRO A 57 -11.06 9.18 -15.69
N VAL A 58 -10.92 10.43 -15.22
CA VAL A 58 -11.76 11.57 -15.63
C VAL A 58 -11.27 12.10 -16.98
N THR A 59 -9.96 12.38 -17.09
CA THR A 59 -9.34 12.86 -18.34
C THR A 59 -8.97 11.73 -19.29
N CYS A 60 -8.90 10.50 -18.79
CA CYS A 60 -8.36 9.31 -19.47
C CYS A 60 -6.85 9.34 -19.73
N ASP A 61 -6.12 10.23 -19.06
CA ASP A 61 -4.66 10.33 -19.19
C ASP A 61 -3.97 9.15 -18.49
N LYS A 62 -2.94 8.63 -19.14
CA LYS A 62 -2.18 7.46 -18.69
C LYS A 62 -0.70 7.80 -18.69
N HIS A 63 -0.06 7.64 -17.54
CA HIS A 63 1.35 7.85 -17.35
C HIS A 63 2.01 6.54 -16.92
N TRP A 64 2.85 5.99 -17.80
CA TRP A 64 3.62 4.78 -17.53
C TRP A 64 4.98 5.15 -16.94
N ILE A 65 5.36 4.49 -15.85
CA ILE A 65 6.56 4.75 -15.08
C ILE A 65 7.29 3.43 -14.89
N ALA A 66 8.58 3.38 -15.22
CA ALA A 66 9.41 2.23 -14.91
C ALA A 66 9.62 2.15 -13.39
N VAL A 67 9.40 0.96 -12.82
CA VAL A 67 9.72 0.69 -11.41
C VAL A 67 11.24 0.85 -11.21
N PRO A 68 11.69 1.51 -10.14
CA PRO A 68 13.11 1.79 -9.94
C PRO A 68 13.88 0.48 -9.65
N PRO A 69 15.18 0.40 -10.01
CA PRO A 69 16.00 -0.76 -9.68
C PRO A 69 15.99 -1.06 -8.18
N GLY A 70 15.89 -2.34 -7.80
CA GLY A 70 15.78 -2.76 -6.40
C GLY A 70 14.35 -2.93 -5.89
N PHE A 71 13.33 -2.51 -6.66
CA PHE A 71 11.92 -2.83 -6.42
C PHE A 71 11.43 -3.93 -7.37
N GLU A 72 12.21 -5.01 -7.48
CA GLU A 72 11.85 -6.13 -8.34
C GLU A 72 10.62 -6.87 -7.78
N CYS A 73 9.65 -7.11 -8.64
CA CYS A 73 8.36 -7.64 -8.23
C CYS A 73 8.33 -9.17 -8.37
N ASP A 74 8.90 -9.85 -7.40
CA ASP A 74 8.87 -11.31 -7.31
C ASP A 74 7.68 -11.79 -6.45
N SER A 75 7.39 -13.09 -6.47
CA SER A 75 6.32 -13.67 -5.63
C SER A 75 6.57 -13.40 -4.14
N ASP A 76 7.83 -13.26 -3.77
CA ASP A 76 8.33 -13.25 -2.40
C ASP A 76 8.67 -11.82 -1.93
N SER A 77 8.28 -10.78 -2.67
CA SER A 77 8.49 -9.38 -2.27
C SER A 77 7.35 -8.50 -2.77
N PRO A 78 6.26 -8.38 -1.99
CA PRO A 78 5.10 -7.61 -2.39
C PRO A 78 5.45 -6.12 -2.43
N ILE A 79 5.09 -5.45 -3.52
CA ILE A 79 5.26 -4.01 -3.69
C ILE A 79 3.99 -3.30 -3.24
N GLY A 80 4.14 -2.35 -2.33
CA GLY A 80 3.11 -1.40 -1.96
C GLY A 80 3.35 -0.09 -2.69
N GLY A 81 2.28 0.64 -3.00
CA GLY A 81 2.43 1.97 -3.56
C GLY A 81 1.24 2.87 -3.27
N ALA A 82 1.47 4.16 -3.46
CA ALA A 82 0.45 5.19 -3.36
C ALA A 82 0.74 6.31 -4.36
N VAL A 83 -0.32 6.96 -4.85
CA VAL A 83 -0.24 8.13 -5.73
C VAL A 83 -0.84 9.34 -5.04
N LEU A 84 -0.30 10.53 -5.31
CA LEU A 84 -0.74 11.79 -4.71
C LEU A 84 -0.64 12.89 -5.77
N ARG A 85 -1.68 13.70 -5.98
CA ARG A 85 -1.53 14.99 -6.66
C ARG A 85 -0.87 16.03 -5.75
N TYR A 86 -0.05 16.89 -6.33
CA TYR A 86 0.44 18.11 -5.68
C TYR A 86 -0.69 19.15 -5.60
N ALA A 87 -0.85 19.76 -4.42
CA ALA A 87 -1.93 20.72 -4.18
C ALA A 87 -1.78 22.06 -4.93
N VAL A 88 -0.60 22.36 -5.48
CA VAL A 88 -0.27 23.70 -6.00
C VAL A 88 -0.65 23.87 -7.47
N ASP A 89 -0.60 22.81 -8.29
CA ASP A 89 -0.88 22.93 -9.72
C ASP A 89 -1.86 21.90 -10.27
N ASP A 90 -2.33 20.91 -9.51
CA ASP A 90 -3.21 19.81 -9.94
C ASP A 90 -2.73 18.98 -11.16
N HIS A 91 -1.60 19.32 -11.78
CA HIS A 91 -1.06 18.63 -12.96
C HIS A 91 0.04 17.65 -12.57
N HIS A 92 0.82 17.98 -11.54
CA HIS A 92 1.90 17.15 -11.04
C HIS A 92 1.41 16.17 -9.97
N PHE A 93 2.04 15.01 -9.97
CA PHE A 93 1.78 13.94 -9.03
C PHE A 93 3.08 13.31 -8.52
N LEU A 94 2.98 12.71 -7.35
CA LEU A 94 3.98 11.90 -6.70
C LEU A 94 3.50 10.45 -6.66
N VAL A 95 4.41 9.50 -6.87
CA VAL A 95 4.18 8.08 -6.60
C VAL A 95 5.16 7.61 -5.54
N ALA A 96 4.67 7.15 -4.40
CA ALA A 96 5.47 6.51 -3.38
C ALA A 96 5.43 5.00 -3.56
N LEU A 97 6.59 4.35 -3.51
CA LEU A 97 6.71 2.89 -3.51
C LEU A 97 7.38 2.41 -2.24
N VAL A 98 6.94 1.24 -1.79
CA VAL A 98 7.53 0.50 -0.69
C VAL A 98 7.66 -0.97 -1.06
N SER A 99 8.75 -1.60 -0.65
CA SER A 99 8.97 -3.04 -0.81
C SER A 99 9.80 -3.57 0.35
N THR A 100 9.90 -4.89 0.47
CA THR A 100 10.80 -5.56 1.38
C THR A 100 11.95 -6.19 0.62
N THR A 101 13.14 -6.17 1.20
CA THR A 101 14.35 -6.79 0.64
C THR A 101 15.07 -7.55 1.73
N GLU A 102 15.58 -8.74 1.40
CA GLU A 102 16.42 -9.53 2.28
C GLU A 102 17.90 -9.21 1.98
N LYS A 103 18.64 -8.77 3.00
CA LYS A 103 20.09 -8.59 2.90
C LYS A 103 20.75 -9.19 4.13
N GLN A 104 21.68 -10.13 3.93
CA GLN A 104 22.60 -10.63 4.96
C GLN A 104 21.89 -10.93 6.29
N ASP A 105 20.92 -11.85 6.24
CA ASP A 105 20.15 -12.39 7.37
C ASP A 105 19.14 -11.44 8.05
N HIS A 106 18.91 -10.22 7.52
CA HIS A 106 17.89 -9.31 8.05
C HIS A 106 17.00 -8.75 6.94
N THR A 107 15.68 -8.86 7.12
CA THR A 107 14.69 -8.22 6.26
C THR A 107 14.68 -6.71 6.50
N ARG A 108 14.66 -5.92 5.42
CA ARG A 108 14.58 -4.47 5.45
C ARG A 108 13.41 -3.99 4.62
N ALA A 109 12.76 -2.93 5.06
CA ALA A 109 11.84 -2.19 4.21
C ALA A 109 12.63 -1.14 3.44
N ILE A 110 12.28 -0.97 2.17
CA ILE A 110 12.82 0.07 1.28
C ILE A 110 11.68 0.94 0.78
N ALA A 111 11.98 2.22 0.54
CA ALA A 111 11.05 3.16 -0.05
C ALA A 111 11.75 4.07 -1.06
N SER A 112 10.98 4.56 -2.02
CA SER A 112 11.42 5.57 -2.99
C SER A 112 10.19 6.31 -3.51
N ALA A 113 10.35 7.57 -3.87
CA ALA A 113 9.29 8.43 -4.39
C ALA A 113 9.62 8.93 -5.80
N TYR A 114 8.67 8.84 -6.71
CA TYR A 114 8.74 9.40 -8.05
C TYR A 114 8.03 10.73 -8.13
N LEU A 115 8.67 11.72 -8.75
CA LEU A 115 8.12 13.04 -9.00
C LEU A 115 7.82 13.20 -10.50
N SER A 116 6.57 13.50 -10.85
CA SER A 116 6.21 13.73 -12.26
C SER A 116 6.83 15.00 -12.85
N GLU A 117 7.14 16.00 -12.00
CA GLU A 117 7.73 17.27 -12.42
C GLU A 117 9.12 17.05 -13.02
N THR A 118 9.98 16.30 -12.31
CA THR A 118 11.36 16.02 -12.72
C THR A 118 11.49 14.72 -13.49
N ASN A 119 10.45 13.86 -13.48
CA ASN A 119 10.46 12.50 -14.02
C ASN A 119 11.56 11.61 -13.43
N THR A 120 11.84 11.78 -12.13
CA THR A 120 12.90 11.06 -11.43
C THR A 120 12.38 10.37 -10.17
N TRP A 121 12.97 9.23 -9.86
CA TRP A 121 12.88 8.59 -8.55
C TRP A 121 13.86 9.25 -7.56
N SER A 122 13.47 9.35 -6.30
CA SER A 122 14.34 9.71 -5.20
C SER A 122 15.29 8.55 -4.87
N ASP A 123 16.33 8.85 -4.10
CA ASP A 123 17.23 7.82 -3.58
C ASP A 123 16.46 6.78 -2.76
N ILE A 124 16.93 5.54 -2.79
CA ILE A 124 16.28 4.45 -2.06
C ILE A 124 16.69 4.53 -0.59
N ILE A 125 15.71 4.84 0.25
CA ILE A 125 15.87 4.80 1.70
C ILE A 125 15.52 3.42 2.23
N SER A 126 16.09 3.05 3.39
CA SER A 126 15.82 1.74 4.00
C SER A 126 15.82 1.78 5.51
N THR A 127 14.95 0.96 6.11
CA THR A 127 14.92 0.74 7.57
C THR A 127 14.97 -0.76 7.85
N PRO A 128 15.68 -1.21 8.92
CA PRO A 128 15.56 -2.58 9.37
C PRO A 128 14.12 -2.89 9.78
N LEU A 129 13.65 -4.07 9.42
CA LEU A 129 12.42 -4.62 9.99
C LEU A 129 12.78 -5.46 11.21
N PRO A 130 11.88 -5.55 12.20
CA PRO A 130 12.05 -6.51 13.28
C PRO A 130 12.12 -7.92 12.70
N PRO A 131 12.94 -8.81 13.29
CA PRO A 131 13.00 -10.19 12.87
C PRO A 131 11.59 -10.79 12.93
N ALA A 132 11.31 -11.68 11.98
CA ALA A 132 10.08 -12.46 11.98
C ALA A 132 9.93 -13.10 13.37
N SER A 133 8.91 -12.68 14.10
CA SER A 133 8.53 -13.37 15.31
C SER A 133 8.03 -14.75 14.90
N GLU A 134 8.46 -15.80 15.62
CA GLU A 134 7.93 -17.14 15.42
C GLU A 134 6.41 -17.04 15.35
N SER A 135 5.83 -17.46 14.22
CA SER A 135 4.39 -17.48 14.06
C SER A 135 3.80 -18.44 15.10
N ARG A 136 3.41 -17.92 16.26
CA ARG A 136 2.74 -18.73 17.29
C ARG A 136 1.35 -19.22 16.84
N PHE A 137 0.93 -18.81 15.65
CA PHE A 137 -0.17 -19.37 14.88
C PHE A 137 0.03 -20.82 14.44
N GLN A 138 1.16 -21.46 14.78
CA GLN A 138 1.26 -22.92 14.89
C GLN A 138 0.37 -23.44 16.02
N LEU A 139 -0.94 -23.27 15.89
CA LEU A 139 -1.88 -24.18 16.50
C LEU A 139 -1.80 -25.49 15.69
N GLN A 140 -1.11 -26.48 16.27
CA GLN A 140 -1.32 -27.92 16.04
C GLN A 140 -0.70 -28.59 14.80
N ALA A 141 0.56 -28.29 14.46
CA ALA A 141 1.36 -29.24 13.67
C ALA A 141 2.68 -29.50 14.40
N GLU A 142 2.67 -30.42 15.37
CA GLU A 142 3.85 -30.77 16.20
C GLU A 142 5.02 -31.37 15.37
N ASP A 143 4.81 -31.65 14.08
CA ASP A 143 5.76 -32.36 13.20
C ASP A 143 6.32 -31.53 12.02
N LEU A 144 6.04 -30.22 11.95
CA LEU A 144 6.64 -29.35 10.91
C LEU A 144 7.66 -28.39 11.53
N PRO A 145 8.82 -28.16 10.89
CA PRO A 145 9.74 -27.11 11.34
C PRO A 145 9.03 -25.76 11.31
N PRO A 146 9.35 -24.83 12.22
CA PRO A 146 8.69 -23.55 12.28
C PRO A 146 8.84 -22.83 10.93
N PHE A 147 7.70 -22.53 10.30
CA PHE A 147 7.71 -21.72 9.09
C PHE A 147 7.90 -20.26 9.50
N GLU A 148 9.14 -19.79 9.41
CA GLU A 148 9.47 -18.37 9.55
C GLU A 148 8.97 -17.63 8.31
N CYS A 149 7.82 -16.97 8.43
CA CYS A 149 7.39 -15.99 7.43
C CYS A 149 8.18 -14.69 7.67
N PRO A 150 9.00 -14.21 6.73
CA PRO A 150 9.67 -12.92 6.90
C PRO A 150 8.63 -11.80 7.06
N THR A 151 8.99 -10.74 7.79
CA THR A 151 8.15 -9.54 7.91
C THR A 151 8.03 -8.86 6.55
N MET A 152 6.82 -8.78 6.01
CA MET A 152 6.55 -8.25 4.66
C MET A 152 5.52 -7.12 4.68
N ILE A 153 5.45 -6.31 3.62
CA ILE A 153 4.39 -5.30 3.50
C ILE A 153 3.07 -5.97 3.07
N TYR A 154 1.98 -5.62 3.74
CA TYR A 154 0.64 -6.14 3.42
C TYR A 154 -0.04 -5.31 2.32
N CYS A 155 0.33 -5.57 1.06
CA CYS A 155 -0.08 -4.74 -0.09
C CYS A 155 -1.51 -4.98 -0.61
N SER A 156 -2.33 -5.77 0.10
CA SER A 156 -3.74 -5.95 -0.26
C SER A 156 -4.64 -4.86 0.31
N ILE A 157 -4.14 -4.11 1.31
CA ILE A 157 -4.79 -2.88 1.80
C ILE A 157 -3.95 -1.70 1.30
N PRO A 158 -4.56 -0.73 0.59
CA PRO A 158 -3.87 0.46 0.13
C PRO A 158 -3.29 1.30 1.28
N ALA A 159 -2.26 2.08 0.97
CA ALA A 159 -1.65 3.00 1.93
C ALA A 159 -2.66 4.04 2.44
N VAL A 160 -2.54 4.42 3.72
CA VAL A 160 -3.29 5.55 4.29
C VAL A 160 -2.39 6.77 4.37
N LEU A 161 -2.88 7.92 3.91
CA LEU A 161 -2.21 9.22 4.03
C LEU A 161 -2.72 9.94 5.27
N VAL A 162 -1.80 10.33 6.16
CA VAL A 162 -2.06 11.18 7.33
C VAL A 162 -0.97 12.24 7.40
N GLY A 163 -1.36 13.51 7.29
CA GLY A 163 -0.41 14.60 7.06
C GLY A 163 0.40 14.33 5.77
N ASP A 164 1.72 14.46 5.87
CA ASP A 164 2.67 14.22 4.77
C ASP A 164 3.29 12.82 4.82
N SER A 165 2.68 11.90 5.56
CA SER A 165 3.17 10.53 5.72
C SER A 165 2.18 9.49 5.20
N LEU A 166 2.72 8.45 4.56
CA LEU A 166 1.99 7.29 4.12
C LEU A 166 2.26 6.10 5.05
N TYR A 167 1.21 5.34 5.33
CA TYR A 167 1.25 4.24 6.28
C TYR A 167 0.78 2.94 5.62
N TRP A 168 1.58 1.89 5.78
CA TRP A 168 1.24 0.52 5.38
C TRP A 168 1.33 -0.42 6.58
N TRP A 169 0.51 -1.47 6.54
CA TRP A 169 0.60 -2.54 7.50
C TRP A 169 1.72 -3.52 7.11
N LEU A 170 2.50 -3.96 8.09
CA LEU A 170 3.45 -5.06 7.96
C LEU A 170 2.78 -6.38 8.38
N ARG A 171 2.81 -7.37 7.48
CA ARG A 171 2.40 -8.75 7.75
C ARG A 171 3.49 -9.43 8.58
N ASP A 172 3.32 -9.39 9.91
CA ASP A 172 4.04 -10.19 10.90
C ASP A 172 3.13 -10.45 12.13
N SER A 173 3.62 -11.14 13.16
CA SER A 173 2.85 -11.38 14.39
C SER A 173 2.85 -10.20 15.39
N SER A 174 3.62 -9.15 15.11
CA SER A 174 3.72 -7.92 15.92
C SER A 174 2.85 -6.76 15.39
N TYR A 175 2.18 -6.94 14.26
CA TYR A 175 1.24 -5.97 13.67
C TYR A 175 1.83 -4.58 13.43
N ASN A 176 3.13 -4.51 13.19
CA ASN A 176 3.84 -3.25 13.02
C ASN A 176 3.35 -2.47 11.79
N ILE A 177 3.67 -1.18 11.78
CA ILE A 177 3.23 -0.25 10.75
C ILE A 177 4.47 0.40 10.15
N LEU A 178 4.54 0.40 8.84
CA LEU A 178 5.55 1.12 8.09
C LEU A 178 5.04 2.53 7.80
N GLN A 179 5.78 3.54 8.26
CA GLN A 179 5.56 4.94 7.94
C GLN A 179 6.63 5.40 6.95
N PHE A 180 6.21 5.97 5.83
CA PHE A 180 7.06 6.73 4.92
C PHE A 180 6.68 8.21 5.02
N ASP A 181 7.54 9.01 5.63
CA ASP A 181 7.43 10.47 5.68
C ASP A 181 8.00 11.07 4.40
N LEU A 182 7.13 11.68 3.59
CA LEU A 182 7.49 12.22 2.28
C LEU A 182 8.21 13.56 2.36
N ASP A 183 8.02 14.33 3.44
CA ASP A 183 8.69 15.63 3.64
C ASP A 183 10.13 15.42 4.11
N ARG A 184 10.32 14.47 5.03
CA ARG A 184 11.64 14.13 5.59
C ARG A 184 12.41 13.11 4.77
N ASP A 185 11.77 12.50 3.78
CA ASP A 185 12.27 11.37 3.01
C ASP A 185 12.82 10.26 3.94
N CYS A 186 12.00 9.84 4.91
CA CYS A 186 12.41 8.90 5.93
C CYS A 186 11.41 7.75 6.13
N LEU A 187 11.95 6.57 6.41
CA LEU A 187 11.20 5.34 6.57
C LEU A 187 11.34 4.83 8.00
N THR A 188 10.23 4.66 8.71
CA THR A 188 10.23 4.27 10.12
C THR A 188 9.20 3.17 10.39
N VAL A 189 9.52 2.29 11.34
CA VAL A 189 8.59 1.27 11.82
C VAL A 189 7.97 1.73 13.14
N ILE A 190 6.65 1.77 13.18
CA ILE A 190 5.87 2.10 14.37
C ILE A 190 5.28 0.80 14.93
N PRO A 191 5.45 0.51 16.23
CA PRO A 191 4.79 -0.63 16.85
C PRO A 191 3.27 -0.42 16.90
N ALA A 192 2.51 -1.51 16.74
CA ALA A 192 1.08 -1.45 16.98
C ALA A 192 0.79 -1.00 18.42
N PRO A 193 -0.26 -0.21 18.66
CA PRO A 193 -0.62 0.25 20.00
C PRO A 193 -1.19 -0.86 20.90
N VAL A 194 -1.34 -2.09 20.40
CA VAL A 194 -1.98 -3.21 21.11
C VAL A 194 -1.19 -4.49 20.89
N ASP A 195 -0.91 -5.23 21.96
CA ASP A 195 -0.46 -6.62 21.88
C ASP A 195 -1.64 -7.49 21.43
N LEU A 196 -1.65 -7.84 20.15
CA LEU A 196 -2.73 -8.59 19.54
C LEU A 196 -2.41 -10.09 19.53
N TYR A 197 -3.13 -10.85 20.34
CA TYR A 197 -2.92 -12.31 20.49
C TYR A 197 -3.95 -13.18 19.75
N ASP A 198 -4.91 -12.59 19.04
CA ASP A 198 -5.99 -13.34 18.36
C ASP A 198 -5.67 -13.56 16.88
N SER A 199 -6.03 -14.72 16.33
CA SER A 199 -5.74 -15.08 14.92
C SER A 199 -6.73 -14.50 13.93
N ASP A 200 -7.93 -14.15 14.38
CA ASP A 200 -9.00 -13.58 13.56
C ASP A 200 -9.09 -12.06 13.77
N ILE A 201 -7.99 -11.36 13.47
CA ILE A 201 -7.92 -9.89 13.58
C ILE A 201 -7.88 -9.28 12.19
N HIS A 202 -8.86 -8.42 11.91
CA HIS A 202 -8.77 -7.46 10.82
C HIS A 202 -8.24 -6.14 11.36
N PHE A 203 -7.13 -5.70 10.78
CA PHE A 203 -6.47 -4.44 11.11
C PHE A 203 -6.51 -3.51 9.91
N SER A 204 -6.79 -2.23 10.17
CA SER A 204 -6.69 -1.17 9.17
C SER A 204 -6.14 0.09 9.81
N VAL A 205 -5.12 0.68 9.17
CA VAL A 205 -4.75 2.07 9.45
C VAL A 205 -5.83 2.97 8.87
N MET A 206 -6.11 4.09 9.52
CA MET A 206 -7.08 5.08 9.05
C MET A 206 -6.69 6.49 9.50
N ARG A 207 -7.29 7.50 8.87
CA ARG A 207 -7.20 8.88 9.35
C ARG A 207 -8.23 9.09 10.46
N ALA A 208 -7.79 9.63 11.59
CA ALA A 208 -8.65 10.00 12.70
C ALA A 208 -9.43 11.29 12.41
N ASP A 209 -10.44 11.58 13.25
CA ASP A 209 -11.33 12.74 13.14
C ASP A 209 -10.62 14.08 13.32
N ASP A 210 -9.61 14.11 14.20
CA ASP A 210 -8.69 15.24 14.39
C ASP A 210 -7.63 15.37 13.29
N GLY A 211 -7.70 14.52 12.26
CA GLY A 211 -6.76 14.47 11.15
C GLY A 211 -5.46 13.73 11.46
N GLY A 212 -5.31 13.19 12.68
CA GLY A 212 -4.19 12.36 13.10
C GLY A 212 -4.28 10.90 12.65
N LEU A 213 -3.40 10.06 13.21
CA LEU A 213 -3.31 8.65 12.87
C LEU A 213 -4.27 7.84 13.75
N GLY A 214 -5.10 7.03 13.11
CA GLY A 214 -6.05 6.13 13.76
C GLY A 214 -5.88 4.68 13.33
N PHE A 215 -6.41 3.78 14.15
CA PHE A 215 -6.33 2.34 13.93
C PHE A 215 -7.66 1.68 14.22
N LEU A 216 -8.11 0.83 13.30
CA LEU A 216 -9.29 0.00 13.45
C LEU A 216 -8.85 -1.45 13.66
N PHE A 217 -9.31 -2.04 14.76
CA PHE A 217 -9.16 -3.46 15.03
C PHE A 217 -10.54 -4.10 15.11
N VAL A 218 -10.73 -5.18 14.37
CA VAL A 218 -11.92 -6.01 14.46
C VAL A 218 -11.47 -7.41 14.84
N SER A 219 -11.94 -7.89 15.98
CA SER A 219 -11.71 -9.26 16.47
C SER A 219 -13.05 -9.88 16.82
N LYS A 220 -13.39 -10.99 16.16
CA LYS A 220 -14.66 -11.72 16.34
C LYS A 220 -15.88 -10.79 16.23
N PHE A 221 -16.42 -10.37 17.37
CA PHE A 221 -17.61 -9.50 17.46
C PHE A 221 -17.31 -8.13 18.10
N SER A 222 -16.04 -7.81 18.32
CA SER A 222 -15.59 -6.56 18.93
C SER A 222 -14.88 -5.69 17.91
N VAL A 223 -15.18 -4.40 17.95
CA VAL A 223 -14.49 -3.36 17.18
C VAL A 223 -13.82 -2.42 18.17
N GLN A 224 -12.53 -2.18 17.99
CA GLN A 224 -11.75 -1.22 18.76
C GLN A 224 -11.20 -0.16 17.84
N LEU A 225 -11.37 1.10 18.23
CA LEU A 225 -10.85 2.25 17.51
C LEU A 225 -9.84 2.96 18.40
N TRP A 226 -8.65 3.15 17.88
CA TRP A 226 -7.56 3.84 18.56
C TRP A 226 -7.16 5.06 17.76
N LYS A 227 -6.69 6.09 18.46
CA LYS A 227 -6.06 7.24 17.85
C LYS A 227 -4.78 7.58 18.59
N THR A 228 -3.74 7.93 17.84
CA THR A 228 -2.52 8.43 18.45
C THR A 228 -2.78 9.83 18.99
N LYS A 229 -2.23 10.11 20.17
CA LYS A 229 -2.19 11.47 20.73
C LYS A 229 -0.73 11.91 20.71
N VAL A 230 -0.44 12.94 19.94
CA VAL A 230 0.86 13.61 20.06
C VAL A 230 0.81 14.41 21.35
N ILE A 231 1.59 13.99 22.35
CA ILE A 231 1.82 14.78 23.56
C ILE A 231 2.94 15.75 23.21
N LEU A 232 2.60 17.03 23.04
CA LEU A 232 3.56 18.12 22.89
C LEU A 232 4.14 18.51 24.25
#